data_AF-A0AAW7U3B7-F1
#
_entry.id   AF-A0AAW7U3B7-F1
#
_cell.length_a   1.000
_cell.length_b   1.000
_cell.length_c   1.000
_cell.angle_alpha   90.00
_cell.angle_beta   90.00
_cell.angle_gamma   90.00
#
_symmetry.space_group_name_H-M   'P 1'
#
loop_
_entity.id
_entity.type
_entity.pdbx_description
1 polymer ?
#
loop_
_entity_poly.entity_id
_entity_poly.type
_entity_poly.pdbx_seq_one_letter_code
_entity_poly.pdbx_strand_id
1 'polypeptide(L)'
;MAKEIKINTYTRIIDAGLMLFNEEGERNISTNHIAAHLGISPGNLYYHFRNKDEIIVQLFKRYSDDLLNYLHNAQLPAGVCDAISYMSGIYDVMWRYRFLFSDVNTLLARSAELLGEHNNFTQAKVSPLLVNLLTRLNGLGIIKADETAMNDLALNMWMVTKYWFDFDGSLRGRAKLTEDSKVRGIQRTLSLLRPYLLPEYLAEFDETVSSLTLESDCVNDTMYRG
;
A
#
# COMPACT_ATOMS: atom_id res chain seq x y z
N MET A 1 13.31 -28.98 25.30
CA MET A 1 12.49 -27.80 25.68
C MET A 1 12.77 -26.71 24.65
N ALA A 2 11.77 -26.33 23.86
CA ALA A 2 11.92 -25.22 22.92
C ALA A 2 12.01 -23.91 23.72
N LYS A 3 13.04 -23.11 23.46
CA LYS A 3 13.23 -21.80 24.08
C LYS A 3 12.16 -20.87 23.51
N GLU A 4 11.17 -20.50 24.32
CA GLU A 4 10.18 -19.48 23.96
C GLU A 4 10.93 -18.25 23.43
N ILE A 5 10.70 -17.91 22.15
CA ILE A 5 11.23 -16.68 21.57
C ILE A 5 10.47 -15.55 22.27
N LYS A 6 11.09 -14.94 23.27
CA LYS A 6 10.53 -13.80 23.99
C LYS A 6 10.33 -12.67 22.99
N ILE A 7 9.11 -12.49 22.51
CA ILE A 7 8.76 -11.45 21.54
C ILE A 7 9.20 -10.10 22.12
N ASN A 8 10.02 -9.38 21.36
CA ASN A 8 10.59 -8.10 21.78
C ASN A 8 9.47 -7.08 22.05
N THR A 9 9.46 -6.46 23.24
CA THR A 9 8.49 -5.41 23.62
C THR A 9 8.43 -4.29 22.58
N TYR A 10 9.57 -3.95 21.97
CA TYR A 10 9.64 -3.00 20.87
C TYR A 10 8.72 -3.39 19.70
N THR A 11 8.81 -4.64 19.24
CA THR A 11 7.97 -5.16 18.14
C THR A 11 6.50 -5.17 18.55
N ARG A 12 6.19 -5.60 19.78
CA ARG A 12 4.81 -5.59 20.31
C ARG A 12 4.18 -4.20 20.30
N ILE A 13 4.95 -3.15 20.64
CA ILE A 13 4.48 -1.76 20.59
C ILE A 13 4.15 -1.34 19.17
N ILE A 14 4.99 -1.69 18.19
CA ILE A 14 4.75 -1.38 16.78
C ILE A 14 3.50 -2.11 16.27
N ASP A 15 3.36 -3.39 16.58
CA ASP A 15 2.22 -4.22 16.12
C ASP A 15 0.90 -3.73 16.71
N ALA A 16 0.87 -3.45 18.02
CA ALA A 16 -0.29 -2.88 18.68
C ALA A 16 -0.62 -1.47 18.16
N GLY A 17 0.40 -0.65 17.90
CA GLY A 17 0.24 0.65 17.27
C GLY A 17 -0.43 0.53 15.90
N LEU A 18 0.07 -0.35 15.03
CA LEU A 18 -0.52 -0.60 13.71
C LEU A 18 -1.99 -0.98 13.80
N MET A 19 -2.31 -1.95 14.66
CA MET A 19 -3.68 -2.44 14.86
C MET A 19 -4.60 -1.31 15.32
N LEU A 20 -4.25 -0.63 16.41
CA LEU A 20 -5.07 0.44 16.99
C LEU A 20 -5.23 1.63 16.04
N PHE A 21 -4.17 2.03 15.32
CA PHE A 21 -4.26 3.12 14.33
C PHE A 21 -5.18 2.77 13.16
N ASN A 22 -5.20 1.50 12.74
CA ASN A 22 -6.02 1.00 11.67
C ASN A 22 -7.51 0.82 12.06
N GLU A 23 -7.79 0.50 13.33
CA GLU A 23 -9.14 0.22 13.83
C GLU A 23 -9.83 1.46 14.40
N GLU A 24 -9.13 2.24 15.21
CA GLU A 24 -9.69 3.38 15.93
C GLU A 24 -9.30 4.73 15.31
N GLY A 25 -8.38 4.72 14.35
CA GLY A 25 -7.83 5.91 13.72
C GLY A 25 -6.67 6.52 14.51
N GLU A 26 -5.57 6.79 13.82
CA GLU A 26 -4.32 7.32 14.39
C GLU A 26 -4.51 8.53 15.32
N ARG A 27 -5.43 9.44 14.99
CA ARG A 27 -5.68 10.67 15.77
C ARG A 27 -6.28 10.38 17.15
N ASN A 28 -7.01 9.28 17.31
CA ASN A 28 -7.69 8.90 18.55
C ASN A 28 -6.77 8.09 19.49
N ILE A 29 -5.65 7.58 18.97
CA ILE A 29 -4.73 6.73 19.70
C ILE A 29 -3.53 7.53 20.22
N SER A 30 -3.24 7.36 21.51
CA SER A 30 -2.08 7.91 22.20
C SER A 30 -1.11 6.79 22.58
N THR A 31 0.12 7.13 22.96
CA THR A 31 1.08 6.17 23.51
C THR A 31 0.52 5.47 24.76
N ASN A 32 -0.24 6.17 25.59
CA ASN A 32 -0.87 5.57 26.77
C ASN A 32 -1.95 4.55 26.41
N HIS A 33 -2.72 4.77 25.33
CA HIS A 33 -3.67 3.77 24.82
C HIS A 33 -2.95 2.49 24.38
N ILE A 34 -1.82 2.62 23.66
CA ILE A 34 -1.00 1.49 23.22
C ILE A 34 -0.41 0.74 24.44
N ALA A 35 0.12 1.46 25.43
CA ALA A 35 0.67 0.86 26.65
C ALA A 35 -0.41 0.08 27.44
N ALA A 36 -1.59 0.69 27.60
CA ALA A 36 -2.73 0.08 28.27
C ALA A 36 -3.19 -1.20 27.55
N HIS A 37 -3.31 -1.14 26.22
CA HIS A 37 -3.67 -2.30 25.38
C HIS A 37 -2.68 -3.46 25.56
N LEU A 38 -1.39 -3.18 25.69
CA LEU A 38 -0.34 -4.19 25.88
C LEU A 38 -0.16 -4.66 27.32
N GLY A 39 -0.86 -4.05 28.29
CA GLY A 39 -0.70 -4.32 29.72
C GLY A 39 0.69 -3.93 30.25
N ILE A 40 1.36 -2.93 29.65
CA ILE A 40 2.68 -2.44 30.09
C ILE A 40 2.55 -1.05 30.71
N SER A 41 3.52 -0.67 31.56
CA SER A 41 3.54 0.69 32.12
C SER A 41 3.89 1.72 31.03
N PRO A 42 3.39 2.97 31.14
CA PRO A 42 3.80 4.04 30.24
C PRO A 42 5.32 4.23 30.20
N GLY A 43 6.00 4.11 31.34
CA GLY A 43 7.46 4.18 31.42
C GLY A 43 8.18 3.10 30.60
N ASN A 44 7.62 1.89 30.51
CA ASN A 44 8.17 0.83 29.66
C ASN A 44 8.02 1.19 28.17
N LEU A 45 6.89 1.77 27.75
CA LEU A 45 6.74 2.26 26.38
C LEU A 45 7.71 3.41 26.09
N TYR A 46 7.82 4.39 26.99
CA TYR A 46 8.73 5.54 26.83
C TYR A 46 10.21 5.16 26.81
N TYR A 47 10.58 4.00 27.36
CA TYR A 47 11.93 3.44 27.21
C TYR A 47 12.23 3.08 25.74
N HIS A 48 11.24 2.67 24.97
CA HIS A 48 11.38 2.28 23.56
C HIS A 48 11.05 3.41 22.58
N PHE A 49 10.04 4.23 22.88
CA PHE A 49 9.53 5.28 22.00
C PHE A 49 9.18 6.53 22.79
N ARG A 50 9.83 7.65 22.48
CA ARG A 50 9.64 8.92 23.20
C ARG A 50 8.29 9.57 22.92
N ASN A 51 7.71 9.29 21.77
CA ASN A 51 6.43 9.84 21.33
C ASN A 51 5.77 8.92 20.29
N LYS A 52 4.53 9.27 19.89
CA LYS A 52 3.77 8.53 18.89
C LYS A 52 4.42 8.57 17.50
N ASP A 53 5.07 9.68 17.14
CA ASP A 53 5.64 9.86 15.80
C ASP A 53 6.82 8.92 15.56
N GLU A 54 7.63 8.61 16.58
CA GLU A 54 8.68 7.58 16.47
C GLU A 54 8.10 6.20 16.12
N ILE A 55 6.93 5.83 16.66
CA ILE A 55 6.24 4.58 16.31
C ILE A 55 5.76 4.64 14.85
N ILE A 56 5.18 5.76 14.42
CA ILE A 56 4.70 5.96 13.04
C ILE A 56 5.86 5.86 12.03
N VAL A 57 7.03 6.44 12.35
CA VAL A 57 8.22 6.33 11.51
C VAL A 57 8.65 4.86 11.34
N GLN A 58 8.63 4.05 12.41
CA GLN A 58 8.95 2.63 12.29
C GLN A 58 7.91 1.86 11.48
N LEU A 59 6.62 2.19 11.62
CA LEU A 59 5.56 1.62 10.79
C LEU A 59 5.74 1.99 9.31
N PHE A 60 6.15 3.22 9.01
CA PHE A 60 6.44 3.65 7.65
C PHE A 60 7.65 2.91 7.05
N LYS A 61 8.72 2.72 7.83
CA LYS A 61 9.89 1.93 7.42
C LYS A 61 9.49 0.47 7.14
N ARG A 62 8.71 -0.14 8.03
CA ARG A 62 8.18 -1.49 7.83
C ARG A 62 7.28 -1.61 6.59
N TYR A 63 6.38 -0.65 6.38
CA TYR A 63 5.57 -0.55 5.16
C TYR A 63 6.46 -0.49 3.90
N SER A 64 7.48 0.37 3.94
CA SER A 64 8.39 0.57 2.82
C SER A 64 9.14 -0.72 2.47
N ASP A 65 9.64 -1.43 3.49
CA ASP A 65 10.33 -2.70 3.31
C ASP A 65 9.38 -3.79 2.79
N ASP A 66 8.17 -3.91 3.35
CA ASP A 66 7.15 -4.86 2.89
C ASP A 66 6.79 -4.62 1.42
N LEU A 67 6.56 -3.36 1.03
CA LEU A 67 6.21 -3.02 -0.34
C LEU A 67 7.37 -3.28 -1.30
N LEU A 68 8.61 -2.96 -0.94
CA LEU A 68 9.77 -3.25 -1.81
C LEU A 68 10.01 -4.74 -1.94
N ASN A 69 9.90 -5.48 -0.85
CA ASN A 69 10.00 -6.94 -0.88
C ASN A 69 8.94 -7.52 -1.80
N TYR A 70 7.71 -7.01 -1.76
CA TYR A 70 6.68 -7.41 -2.72
C TYR A 70 7.10 -7.07 -4.16
N LEU A 71 7.41 -5.81 -4.46
CA LEU A 71 7.71 -5.35 -5.81
C LEU A 71 8.93 -6.04 -6.44
N HIS A 72 9.94 -6.40 -5.65
CA HIS A 72 11.12 -7.12 -6.14
C HIS A 72 10.89 -8.60 -6.41
N ASN A 73 9.96 -9.24 -5.68
CA ASN A 73 9.70 -10.68 -5.79
C ASN A 73 8.45 -10.99 -6.63
N ALA A 74 7.60 -10.00 -6.88
CA ALA A 74 6.40 -10.16 -7.69
C ALA A 74 6.77 -10.48 -9.14
N GLN A 75 6.04 -11.43 -9.73
CA GLN A 75 6.15 -11.70 -11.15
C GLN A 75 5.64 -10.50 -11.94
N LEU A 76 6.46 -9.98 -12.86
CA LEU A 76 6.07 -8.86 -13.68
C LEU A 76 4.98 -9.28 -14.69
N PRO A 77 3.87 -8.51 -14.81
CA PRO A 77 2.74 -8.87 -15.66
C PRO A 77 3.08 -9.20 -17.11
N ALA A 78 2.43 -10.23 -17.64
CA ALA A 78 2.42 -10.58 -19.06
C ALA A 78 1.01 -10.65 -19.68
N GLY A 79 -0.04 -10.58 -18.84
CA GLY A 79 -1.43 -10.46 -19.26
C GLY A 79 -2.29 -9.67 -18.26
N VAL A 80 -3.60 -9.63 -18.50
CA VAL A 80 -4.55 -8.84 -17.69
C VAL A 80 -4.63 -9.38 -16.26
N CYS A 81 -4.79 -10.69 -16.09
CA CYS A 81 -4.89 -11.32 -14.77
C CYS A 81 -3.60 -11.13 -13.94
N ASP A 82 -2.42 -11.20 -14.57
CA ASP A 82 -1.15 -10.93 -13.89
C ASP A 82 -1.06 -9.47 -13.42
N ALA A 83 -1.54 -8.52 -14.24
CA ALA A 83 -1.56 -7.10 -13.87
C ALA A 83 -2.50 -6.84 -12.69
N ILE A 84 -3.63 -7.53 -12.64
CA ILE A 84 -4.56 -7.49 -11.50
C ILE A 84 -3.91 -8.10 -10.26
N SER A 85 -3.25 -9.25 -10.37
CA SER A 85 -2.56 -9.91 -9.25
C SER A 85 -1.41 -9.06 -8.71
N TYR A 86 -0.65 -8.44 -9.62
CA TYR A 86 0.42 -7.50 -9.30
C TYR A 86 -0.11 -6.26 -8.55
N MET A 87 -1.23 -5.69 -9.01
CA MET A 87 -1.86 -4.58 -8.30
C MET A 87 -2.50 -5.00 -6.98
N SER A 88 -3.06 -6.21 -6.92
CA SER A 88 -3.70 -6.76 -5.71
C SER A 88 -2.70 -6.83 -4.55
N GLY A 89 -1.49 -7.33 -4.80
CA GLY A 89 -0.47 -7.39 -3.75
C GLY A 89 0.00 -6.01 -3.27
N ILE A 90 0.07 -5.01 -4.16
CA ILE A 90 0.33 -3.61 -3.74
C ILE A 90 -0.78 -3.13 -2.80
N TYR A 91 -2.04 -3.31 -3.19
CA TYR A 91 -3.19 -2.89 -2.39
C TYR A 91 -3.34 -3.68 -1.08
N ASP A 92 -2.91 -4.94 -1.02
CA ASP A 92 -2.85 -5.74 0.20
C ASP A 92 -1.83 -5.19 1.19
N VAL A 93 -0.62 -4.86 0.73
CA VAL A 93 0.38 -4.20 1.57
C VAL A 93 -0.16 -2.85 2.05
N MET A 94 -0.70 -2.02 1.15
CA MET A 94 -1.26 -0.72 1.53
C MET A 94 -2.43 -0.86 2.51
N TRP A 95 -3.26 -1.90 2.39
CA TRP A 95 -4.37 -2.18 3.30
C TRP A 95 -3.91 -2.55 4.71
N ARG A 96 -2.84 -3.35 4.82
CA ARG A 96 -2.20 -3.67 6.10
C ARG A 96 -1.77 -2.41 6.85
N TYR A 97 -1.35 -1.38 6.12
CA TYR A 97 -0.92 -0.08 6.67
C TYR A 97 -1.89 1.07 6.35
N ARG A 98 -3.19 0.78 6.14
CA ARG A 98 -4.18 1.74 5.62
C ARG A 98 -4.28 3.06 6.39
N PHE A 99 -3.98 3.08 7.68
CA PHE A 99 -3.95 4.33 8.46
C PHE A 99 -2.98 5.36 7.85
N LEU A 100 -1.85 4.93 7.26
CA LEU A 100 -0.87 5.80 6.59
C LEU A 100 -1.48 6.52 5.37
N PHE A 101 -2.45 5.89 4.71
CA PHE A 101 -3.07 6.39 3.48
C PHE A 101 -4.42 7.07 3.71
N SER A 102 -4.93 7.04 4.94
CA SER A 102 -6.19 7.69 5.31
C SER A 102 -6.08 9.22 5.45
N ASP A 103 -4.86 9.73 5.66
CA ASP A 103 -4.53 11.17 5.68
C ASP A 103 -3.01 11.37 5.55
N VAL A 104 -2.45 10.89 4.44
CA VAL A 104 -1.00 10.80 4.23
C VAL A 104 -0.31 12.16 4.39
N ASN A 105 -0.91 13.24 3.90
CA ASN A 105 -0.30 14.57 3.95
C ASN A 105 -0.22 15.12 5.39
N THR A 106 -1.26 14.89 6.21
CA THR A 106 -1.19 15.27 7.62
C THR A 106 -0.08 14.51 8.34
N LEU A 107 0.10 13.21 8.04
CA LEU A 107 1.16 12.41 8.65
C LEU A 107 2.55 12.91 8.23
N LEU A 108 2.77 13.10 6.93
CA LEU A 108 4.06 13.58 6.40
C LEU A 108 4.44 14.97 6.94
N ALA A 109 3.47 15.85 7.23
CA ALA A 109 3.73 17.18 7.76
C ALA A 109 4.22 17.19 9.23
N ARG A 110 4.10 16.09 9.97
CA ARG A 110 4.45 16.03 11.41
C ARG A 110 5.93 15.84 11.69
N SER A 111 6.67 15.25 10.76
CA SER A 111 8.07 14.92 10.95
C SER A 111 8.86 15.08 9.66
N ALA A 112 9.95 15.85 9.73
CA ALA A 112 10.90 15.97 8.64
C ALA A 112 11.56 14.62 8.29
N GLU A 113 11.75 13.74 9.28
CA GLU A 113 12.25 12.38 9.05
C GLU A 113 11.25 11.58 8.22
N LEU A 114 9.98 11.56 8.62
CA LEU A 114 8.94 10.82 7.89
C LEU A 114 8.76 11.33 6.46
N LEU A 115 8.76 12.66 6.26
CA LEU A 115 8.72 13.26 4.94
C LEU A 115 9.94 12.86 4.09
N GLY A 116 11.14 12.87 4.68
CA GLY A 116 12.38 12.46 4.02
C GLY A 116 12.36 10.99 3.61
N GLU A 117 11.99 10.09 4.52
CA GLU A 117 11.85 8.65 4.26
C GLU A 117 10.84 8.40 3.14
N HIS A 118 9.67 9.05 3.18
CA HIS A 118 8.65 8.92 2.13
C HIS A 118 9.14 9.40 0.76
N ASN A 119 9.82 10.55 0.71
CA ASN A 119 10.31 11.11 -0.55
C ASN A 119 11.40 10.22 -1.16
N ASN A 120 12.36 9.75 -0.33
CA ASN A 120 13.38 8.81 -0.75
C ASN A 120 12.78 7.50 -1.25
N PHE A 121 11.84 6.93 -0.50
CA PHE A 121 11.13 5.72 -0.88
C PHE A 121 10.44 5.85 -2.24
N THR A 122 9.67 6.93 -2.41
CA THR A 122 8.89 7.18 -3.64
C THR A 122 9.80 7.40 -4.84
N GLN A 123 10.76 8.33 -4.74
CA GLN A 123 11.55 8.78 -5.87
C GLN A 123 12.68 7.83 -6.22
N ALA A 124 13.42 7.36 -5.21
CA ALA A 124 14.63 6.57 -5.44
C ALA A 124 14.35 5.07 -5.60
N LYS A 125 13.24 4.56 -5.03
CA LYS A 125 12.97 3.12 -5.01
C LYS A 125 11.76 2.70 -5.84
N VAL A 126 10.60 3.35 -5.68
CA VAL A 126 9.37 2.91 -6.36
C VAL A 126 9.25 3.43 -7.79
N SER A 127 9.57 4.71 -8.04
CA SER A 127 9.46 5.32 -9.37
C SER A 127 10.21 4.53 -10.46
N PRO A 128 11.48 4.11 -10.27
CA PRO A 128 12.19 3.31 -11.27
C PRO A 128 11.53 1.96 -11.57
N LEU A 129 10.92 1.32 -10.58
CA LEU A 129 10.22 0.04 -10.75
C LEU A 129 8.96 0.21 -11.61
N LEU A 130 8.19 1.26 -11.38
CA LEU A 130 7.00 1.57 -12.19
C LEU A 130 7.38 1.90 -13.64
N VAL A 131 8.40 2.73 -13.86
CA VAL A 131 8.89 3.06 -15.21
C VAL A 131 9.38 1.81 -15.93
N ASN A 132 10.13 0.94 -15.26
CA ASN A 132 10.60 -0.33 -15.81
C ASN A 132 9.42 -1.22 -16.21
N LEU A 133 8.44 -1.38 -15.32
CA LEU A 133 7.22 -2.16 -15.59
C LEU A 133 6.52 -1.66 -16.85
N LEU A 134 6.22 -0.35 -16.93
CA LEU A 134 5.49 0.18 -18.08
C LEU A 134 6.31 0.10 -19.38
N THR A 135 7.63 0.31 -19.30
CA THR A 135 8.53 0.13 -20.45
C THR A 135 8.53 -1.32 -20.94
N ARG A 136 8.50 -2.29 -20.02
CA ARG A 136 8.39 -3.72 -20.37
C ARG A 136 7.06 -4.03 -21.03
N LEU A 137 5.94 -3.53 -20.48
CA LEU A 137 4.61 -3.72 -21.08
C LEU A 137 4.56 -3.15 -22.50
N ASN A 138 5.21 -2.01 -22.74
CA ASN A 138 5.34 -1.40 -24.06
C ASN A 138 6.20 -2.25 -25.00
N GLY A 139 7.34 -2.77 -24.52
CA GLY A 139 8.22 -3.66 -25.29
C GLY A 139 7.62 -5.02 -25.63
N LEU A 140 6.71 -5.52 -24.79
CA LEU A 140 5.92 -6.73 -25.04
C LEU A 140 4.73 -6.49 -26.00
N GLY A 141 4.45 -5.24 -26.36
CA GLY A 141 3.29 -4.88 -27.17
C GLY A 141 1.96 -5.03 -26.43
N ILE A 142 1.94 -4.96 -25.10
CA ILE A 142 0.68 -4.96 -24.33
C ILE A 142 0.07 -3.55 -24.35
N ILE A 143 0.92 -2.55 -24.18
CA ILE A 143 0.56 -1.13 -24.31
C ILE A 143 1.37 -0.48 -25.44
N LYS A 144 0.90 0.68 -25.91
CA LYS A 144 1.61 1.56 -26.83
C LYS A 144 1.53 3.00 -26.34
N ALA A 145 2.65 3.51 -25.86
CA ALA A 145 2.80 4.90 -25.44
C ALA A 145 4.19 5.43 -25.85
N ASP A 146 4.26 6.72 -26.18
CA ASP A 146 5.55 7.40 -26.28
C ASP A 146 6.09 7.75 -24.88
N GLU A 147 7.31 8.28 -24.82
CA GLU A 147 7.99 8.59 -23.55
C GLU A 147 7.20 9.60 -22.70
N THR A 148 6.62 10.63 -23.33
CA THR A 148 5.83 11.64 -22.63
C THR A 148 4.59 11.03 -22.01
N ALA A 149 3.81 10.28 -22.80
CA ALA A 149 2.62 9.59 -22.34
C ALA A 149 2.94 8.56 -21.25
N MET A 150 4.09 7.90 -21.34
CA MET A 150 4.54 6.93 -20.33
C MET A 150 4.81 7.59 -18.98
N ASN A 151 5.47 8.74 -18.98
CA ASN A 151 5.77 9.51 -17.77
C ASN A 151 4.47 10.03 -17.12
N ASP A 152 3.55 10.55 -17.92
CA ASP A 152 2.24 11.02 -17.44
C ASP A 152 1.41 9.87 -16.85
N LEU A 153 1.38 8.72 -17.54
CA LEU A 153 0.70 7.52 -17.08
C LEU A 153 1.28 7.04 -15.74
N ALA A 154 2.60 6.96 -15.61
CA ALA A 154 3.26 6.56 -14.37
C ALA A 154 2.88 7.48 -13.21
N LEU A 155 2.93 8.80 -13.41
CA LEU A 155 2.57 9.78 -12.39
C LEU A 155 1.08 9.67 -12.00
N ASN A 156 0.19 9.51 -12.98
CA ASN A 156 -1.24 9.37 -12.73
C ASN A 156 -1.56 8.08 -11.96
N MET A 157 -0.95 6.96 -12.35
CA MET A 157 -1.09 5.68 -11.62
C MET A 157 -0.57 5.80 -10.19
N TRP A 158 0.56 6.47 -9.99
CA TRP A 158 1.11 6.75 -8.67
C TRP A 158 0.16 7.59 -7.81
N MET A 159 -0.37 8.70 -8.36
CA MET A 159 -1.30 9.58 -7.65
C MET A 159 -2.58 8.84 -7.25
N VAL A 160 -3.21 8.12 -8.19
CA VAL A 160 -4.43 7.36 -7.91
C VAL A 160 -4.18 6.33 -6.82
N THR A 161 -3.09 5.56 -6.92
CA THR A 161 -2.77 4.51 -5.95
C THR A 161 -2.48 5.10 -4.57
N LYS A 162 -1.63 6.13 -4.49
CA LYS A 162 -1.22 6.77 -3.23
C LYS A 162 -2.39 7.34 -2.44
N TYR A 163 -3.33 8.02 -3.13
CA TYR A 163 -4.43 8.73 -2.47
C TYR A 163 -5.74 7.94 -2.46
N TRP A 164 -5.74 6.70 -2.94
CA TRP A 164 -6.97 5.93 -3.13
C TRP A 164 -7.81 5.79 -1.85
N PHE A 165 -7.20 5.40 -0.73
CA PHE A 165 -7.95 5.15 0.51
C PHE A 165 -8.50 6.42 1.15
N ASP A 166 -7.78 7.54 1.10
CA ASP A 166 -8.32 8.83 1.52
C ASP A 166 -9.49 9.25 0.63
N PHE A 167 -9.36 9.10 -0.69
CA PHE A 167 -10.42 9.42 -1.64
C PHE A 167 -11.67 8.54 -1.46
N ASP A 168 -11.56 7.21 -1.48
CA ASP A 168 -12.71 6.31 -1.32
C ASP A 168 -13.35 6.47 0.07
N GLY A 169 -12.53 6.67 1.11
CA GLY A 169 -12.99 6.99 2.46
C GLY A 169 -13.74 8.32 2.55
N SER A 170 -13.36 9.33 1.77
CA SER A 170 -14.09 10.61 1.71
C SER A 170 -15.48 10.49 1.07
N LEU A 171 -15.62 9.60 0.08
CA LEU A 171 -16.89 9.35 -0.61
C LEU A 171 -17.86 8.51 0.21
N ARG A 172 -17.35 7.51 0.94
CA ARG A 172 -18.16 6.49 1.64
C ARG A 172 -18.22 6.68 3.16
N GLY A 173 -17.41 7.60 3.69
CA GLY A 173 -17.18 7.82 5.10
C GLY A 173 -16.04 6.94 5.64
N ARG A 174 -15.04 7.54 6.29
CA ARG A 174 -13.82 6.87 6.76
C ARG A 174 -14.09 5.65 7.66
N ALA A 175 -15.14 5.68 8.47
CA ALA A 175 -15.54 4.56 9.34
C ALA A 175 -16.13 3.35 8.58
N LYS A 176 -16.35 3.46 7.27
CA LYS A 176 -16.94 2.42 6.41
C LYS A 176 -15.96 1.87 5.38
N LEU A 177 -14.66 2.14 5.51
CA LEU A 177 -13.68 1.59 4.59
C LEU A 177 -13.59 0.07 4.79
N THR A 178 -14.00 -0.69 3.79
CA THR A 178 -13.95 -2.17 3.76
C THR A 178 -12.87 -2.66 2.82
N GLU A 179 -12.53 -3.97 2.90
CA GLU A 179 -11.55 -4.58 1.98
C GLU A 179 -11.92 -4.42 0.51
N ASP A 180 -13.21 -4.27 0.16
CA ASP A 180 -13.65 -3.98 -1.22
C ASP A 180 -13.06 -2.68 -1.77
N SER A 181 -12.58 -1.78 -0.90
CA SER A 181 -11.83 -0.60 -1.33
C SER A 181 -10.58 -1.00 -2.11
N LYS A 182 -9.90 -2.10 -1.75
CA LYS A 182 -8.76 -2.61 -2.53
C LYS A 182 -9.15 -2.87 -3.97
N VAL A 183 -10.24 -3.63 -4.19
CA VAL A 183 -10.73 -4.00 -5.51
C VAL A 183 -11.09 -2.77 -6.34
N ARG A 184 -11.83 -1.82 -5.77
CA ARG A 184 -12.15 -0.57 -6.46
C ARG A 184 -10.90 0.24 -6.82
N GLY A 185 -9.89 0.21 -5.95
CA GLY A 185 -8.59 0.86 -6.20
C GLY A 185 -7.83 0.21 -7.35
N ILE A 186 -7.76 -1.12 -7.38
CA ILE A 186 -7.17 -1.89 -8.49
C ILE A 186 -7.86 -1.50 -9.80
N GLN A 187 -9.19 -1.50 -9.82
CA GLN A 187 -9.97 -1.09 -11.00
C GLN A 187 -9.65 0.33 -11.46
N ARG A 188 -9.59 1.29 -10.53
CA ARG A 188 -9.29 2.69 -10.89
C ARG A 188 -7.86 2.84 -11.40
N THR A 189 -6.87 2.27 -10.72
CA THR A 189 -5.48 2.35 -11.16
C THR A 189 -5.29 1.70 -12.53
N LEU A 190 -5.82 0.49 -12.74
CA LEU A 190 -5.67 -0.21 -14.02
C LEU A 190 -6.43 0.47 -15.16
N SER A 191 -7.57 1.11 -14.89
CA SER A 191 -8.32 1.83 -15.93
C SER A 191 -7.51 2.92 -16.65
N LEU A 192 -6.44 3.42 -16.02
CA LEU A 192 -5.50 4.37 -16.63
C LEU A 192 -4.67 3.75 -17.76
N LEU A 193 -4.48 2.43 -17.76
CA LEU A 193 -3.80 1.71 -18.85
C LEU A 193 -4.68 1.56 -20.09
N ARG A 194 -6.00 1.58 -19.92
CA ARG A 194 -6.97 1.27 -20.98
C ARG A 194 -6.75 2.04 -22.29
N PRO A 195 -6.50 3.37 -22.29
CA PRO A 195 -6.26 4.12 -23.53
C PRO A 195 -4.99 3.70 -24.30
N TYR A 196 -4.07 3.01 -23.64
CA TYR A 196 -2.78 2.62 -24.18
C TYR A 196 -2.73 1.15 -24.58
N LEU A 197 -3.71 0.33 -24.19
CA LEU A 197 -3.75 -1.10 -24.53
C LEU A 197 -3.88 -1.29 -26.04
N LEU A 198 -3.13 -2.27 -26.58
CA LEU A 198 -3.34 -2.70 -27.96
C LEU A 198 -4.68 -3.44 -28.11
N PRO A 199 -5.32 -3.41 -29.31
CA PRO A 199 -6.67 -3.91 -29.51
C PRO A 199 -6.92 -5.35 -29.06
N GLU A 200 -5.92 -6.22 -29.16
CA GLU A 200 -6.00 -7.62 -28.75
C GLU A 200 -6.22 -7.82 -27.24
N TYR A 201 -5.85 -6.85 -26.40
CA TYR A 201 -6.02 -6.92 -24.94
C TYR A 201 -7.26 -6.20 -24.44
N LEU A 202 -7.92 -5.35 -25.25
CA LEU A 202 -9.00 -4.48 -24.79
C LEU A 202 -10.23 -5.26 -24.32
N ALA A 203 -10.64 -6.30 -25.04
CA ALA A 203 -11.84 -7.08 -24.70
C ALA A 203 -11.67 -7.83 -23.37
N GLU A 204 -10.55 -8.56 -23.22
CA GLU A 204 -10.20 -9.28 -21.98
C GLU A 204 -10.07 -8.29 -20.81
N PHE A 205 -9.41 -7.15 -21.04
CA PHE A 205 -9.23 -6.12 -20.01
C PHE A 205 -10.56 -5.56 -19.53
N ASP A 206 -11.45 -5.16 -20.45
CA ASP A 206 -12.74 -4.57 -20.10
C ASP A 206 -13.62 -5.57 -19.35
N GLU A 207 -13.67 -6.83 -19.79
CA GLU A 207 -14.41 -7.90 -19.12
C GLU A 207 -13.86 -8.18 -17.71
N THR A 208 -12.55 -8.40 -17.60
CA THR A 208 -11.93 -8.82 -16.35
C THR A 208 -11.97 -7.68 -15.33
N VAL A 209 -11.54 -6.46 -15.71
CA VAL A 209 -11.44 -5.34 -14.77
C VAL A 209 -12.81 -4.85 -14.31
N SER A 210 -13.83 -4.83 -15.18
CA SER A 210 -15.17 -4.37 -14.80
C SER A 210 -15.91 -5.33 -13.87
N SER A 211 -15.59 -6.63 -13.92
CA SER A 211 -16.20 -7.68 -13.11
C SER A 211 -15.44 -8.04 -11.84
N LEU A 212 -14.33 -7.35 -11.53
CA LEU A 212 -13.51 -7.66 -10.35
C LEU A 212 -14.30 -7.60 -9.04
N THR A 213 -14.12 -8.64 -8.23
CA THR A 213 -14.62 -8.75 -6.86
C THR A 213 -13.50 -9.23 -5.94
N LEU A 214 -13.74 -9.27 -4.62
CA LEU A 214 -12.79 -9.86 -3.66
C LEU A 214 -12.60 -11.37 -3.87
N GLU A 215 -13.53 -12.05 -4.55
CA GLU A 215 -13.51 -13.49 -4.78
C GLU A 215 -12.83 -13.86 -6.10
N SER A 216 -12.55 -12.89 -6.98
CA SER A 216 -11.90 -13.13 -8.27
C SER A 216 -10.53 -13.80 -8.09
N ASP A 217 -10.25 -14.83 -8.90
CA ASP A 217 -8.99 -15.59 -8.83
C ASP A 217 -7.76 -14.68 -8.94
N CYS A 218 -7.78 -13.74 -9.90
CA CYS A 218 -6.72 -12.75 -10.09
C CYS A 218 -6.51 -11.79 -8.90
N VAL A 219 -7.45 -11.72 -7.96
CA VAL A 219 -7.32 -10.93 -6.73
C VAL A 219 -6.77 -11.77 -5.59
N ASN A 220 -7.10 -13.07 -5.56
CA ASN A 220 -6.77 -14.01 -4.49
C ASN A 220 -5.43 -14.73 -4.66
N ASP A 221 -4.76 -14.61 -5.81
CA ASP A 221 -3.44 -15.20 -6.07
C ASP A 221 -2.28 -14.38 -5.47
N THR A 222 -2.45 -13.82 -4.27
CA THR A 222 -1.41 -13.04 -3.57
C THR A 222 -0.78 -13.83 -2.42
N MET A 223 0.55 -13.73 -2.31
CA MET A 223 1.41 -14.45 -1.34
C MET A 223 1.14 -14.11 0.15
N TYR A 224 0.12 -13.30 0.46
CA TYR A 224 -0.12 -12.70 1.79
C TYR A 224 -1.40 -13.15 2.50
N ARG A 225 -2.16 -14.12 1.96
CA ARG A 225 -3.23 -14.81 2.70
C ARG A 225 -2.74 -16.15 3.22
N GLY A 226 -1.95 -16.11 4.29
CA GLY A 226 -1.54 -17.24 5.13
C GLY A 226 -1.59 -16.84 6.60
#